data_AF-A0A3A8ZCP8-F1
#
_entry.id   AF-A0A3A8ZCP8-F1
#
_cell.length_a   1.000
_cell.length_b   1.000
_cell.length_c   1.000
_cell.angle_alpha   90.00
_cell.angle_beta   90.00
_cell.angle_gamma   90.00
#
_symmetry.space_group_name_H-M   'P 1'
#
loop_
_entity.id
_entity.type
_entity.pdbx_description
1 polymer ?
#
loop_
_entity_poly.entity_id
_entity_poly.type
_entity_poly.pdbx_seq_one_letter_code
_entity_poly.pdbx_strand_id
1 'polypeptide(L)'
;MSVFINFKICDNAQECSGVAVCPTEALSWDESKKSVIIDNTKCISCGRCVMECPAGAIRVAHNAIEERVIAKDYENDPRTIKDLMVERYGASPVNETTLISIQEAEEAIKKEFPLIIIEVIDSDDTPCLINSVPITEIFGFEDYEYYKVVNGDELYDSFAKRNNIKVCPSLLVFKNGVILARKEGSVENGNYIERAEFIKDMKEALKK
;
A
#
# COMPACT_ATOMS: atom_id res chain seq x y z
N MET A 1 21.58 -25.99 2.95
CA MET A 1 20.24 -25.87 3.54
C MET A 1 20.26 -24.57 4.29
N SER A 2 19.61 -23.56 3.72
CA SER A 2 19.82 -22.18 4.13
C SER A 2 18.50 -21.42 3.99
N VAL A 3 18.29 -20.43 4.84
CA VAL A 3 17.20 -19.45 4.76
C VAL A 3 17.79 -18.08 4.43
N PHE A 4 17.04 -17.31 3.66
CA PHE A 4 17.42 -15.99 3.19
C PHE A 4 16.27 -15.02 3.41
N ILE A 5 16.59 -13.80 3.86
CA ILE A 5 15.63 -12.70 4.00
C ILE A 5 16.03 -11.61 3.01
N ASN A 6 15.09 -11.20 2.15
CA ASN A 6 15.25 -10.04 1.31
C ASN A 6 14.89 -8.78 2.12
N PHE A 7 15.89 -8.13 2.71
CA PHE A 7 15.67 -6.94 3.52
C PHE A 7 15.18 -5.73 2.71
N LYS A 8 15.27 -5.74 1.38
CA LYS A 8 14.62 -4.70 0.55
C LYS A 8 13.11 -4.73 0.68
N ILE A 9 12.54 -5.89 0.99
CA ILE A 9 11.10 -6.10 1.16
C ILE A 9 10.76 -6.73 2.53
N CYS A 10 11.56 -6.47 3.56
CA CYS A 10 11.27 -6.90 4.92
C CYS A 10 11.00 -5.67 5.78
N ASP A 11 9.90 -5.66 6.51
CA ASP A 11 9.58 -4.61 7.49
C ASP A 11 10.48 -4.67 8.74
N ASN A 12 11.26 -5.74 8.90
CA ASN A 12 12.19 -5.95 10.00
C ASN A 12 11.54 -5.74 11.37
N ALA A 13 10.29 -6.21 11.52
CA ALA A 13 9.54 -6.11 12.76
C ALA A 13 10.13 -7.00 13.86
N GLN A 14 10.14 -6.49 15.11
CA GLN A 14 10.57 -7.24 16.30
C GLN A 14 9.70 -8.48 16.52
N GLU A 15 8.41 -8.38 16.23
CA GLU A 15 7.40 -9.43 16.37
C GLU A 15 7.23 -10.22 15.06
N CYS A 16 8.35 -10.66 14.47
CA CYS A 16 8.32 -11.41 13.21
C CYS A 16 7.68 -12.80 13.39
N SER A 17 6.56 -13.06 12.69
CA SER A 17 5.91 -14.39 12.68
C SER A 17 6.86 -15.50 12.25
N GLY A 18 7.78 -15.22 11.32
CA GLY A 18 8.80 -16.16 10.87
C GLY A 18 9.78 -16.61 11.97
N VAL A 19 10.09 -15.72 12.92
CA VAL A 19 10.88 -16.05 14.13
C VAL A 19 10.04 -16.94 15.04
N ALA A 20 8.78 -16.58 15.29
CA ALA A 20 7.89 -17.30 16.21
C ALA A 20 7.61 -18.76 15.78
N VAL A 21 7.57 -19.05 14.47
CA VAL A 21 7.30 -20.41 13.96
C VAL A 21 8.56 -21.23 13.66
N CYS A 22 9.76 -20.67 13.85
CA CYS A 22 11.00 -21.36 13.54
C CYS A 22 11.29 -22.45 14.58
N PRO A 23 11.21 -23.75 14.25
CA PRO A 23 11.34 -24.81 15.25
C PRO A 23 12.77 -25.02 15.74
N THR A 24 13.76 -24.45 15.02
CA THR A 24 15.18 -24.59 15.32
C THR A 24 15.84 -23.28 15.77
N GLU A 25 15.04 -22.20 15.91
CA GLU A 25 15.55 -20.87 16.28
C GLU A 25 16.68 -20.39 15.35
N ALA A 26 16.62 -20.77 14.07
CA ALA A 26 17.53 -20.28 13.04
C ALA A 26 17.26 -18.81 12.68
N LEU A 27 16.12 -18.27 13.10
CA LEU A 27 15.72 -16.88 12.99
C LEU A 27 15.55 -16.33 14.40
N SER A 28 16.12 -15.17 14.69
CA SER A 28 15.98 -14.53 16.00
C SER A 28 16.10 -13.00 15.89
N TRP A 29 15.56 -12.28 16.87
CA TRP A 29 15.76 -10.83 16.98
C TRP A 29 17.08 -10.51 17.66
N ASP A 30 17.89 -9.64 17.05
CA ASP A 30 19.10 -9.08 17.64
C ASP A 30 18.78 -7.69 18.21
N GLU A 31 18.77 -7.58 19.55
CA GLU A 31 18.49 -6.33 20.27
C GLU A 31 19.53 -5.23 19.98
N SER A 32 20.78 -5.59 19.68
CA SER A 32 21.84 -4.61 19.43
C SER A 32 21.72 -4.00 18.03
N LYS A 33 21.36 -4.82 17.04
CA LYS A 33 21.18 -4.41 15.65
C LYS A 33 19.76 -3.96 15.34
N LYS A 34 18.82 -4.19 16.27
CA LYS A 34 17.37 -4.01 16.08
C LYS A 34 16.90 -4.65 14.77
N SER A 35 17.30 -5.90 14.55
CA SER A 35 17.01 -6.59 13.29
C SER A 35 16.92 -8.09 13.46
N VAL A 36 16.14 -8.72 12.57
CA VAL A 36 16.08 -10.17 12.47
C VAL A 36 17.41 -10.68 11.91
N ILE A 37 18.06 -11.58 12.65
CA ILE A 37 19.29 -12.26 12.23
C ILE A 37 19.00 -13.71 11.86
N ILE A 38 19.89 -14.26 11.03
CA ILE A 38 19.80 -15.62 10.51
C ILE A 38 21.02 -16.42 10.96
N ASP A 39 20.78 -17.59 11.55
CA ASP A 39 21.78 -18.62 11.78
C ASP A 39 21.51 -19.83 10.87
N ASN A 40 22.18 -19.84 9.72
CA ASN A 40 22.02 -20.92 8.75
C ASN A 40 22.59 -22.26 9.21
N THR A 41 23.38 -22.31 10.28
CA THR A 41 23.86 -23.59 10.84
C THR A 41 22.74 -24.38 11.51
N LYS A 42 21.68 -23.69 11.97
CA LYS A 42 20.50 -24.27 12.59
C LYS A 42 19.34 -24.49 11.62
N CYS A 43 19.44 -23.97 10.40
CA CYS A 43 18.34 -24.03 9.45
C CYS A 43 18.20 -25.43 8.84
N ILE A 44 17.01 -26.02 8.95
CA ILE A 44 16.66 -27.31 8.35
C ILE A 44 15.87 -27.17 7.04
N SER A 45 15.79 -25.97 6.48
CA SER A 45 15.02 -25.64 5.27
C SER A 45 13.55 -26.13 5.31
N CYS A 46 12.89 -26.08 6.46
CA CYS A 46 11.51 -26.58 6.60
C CYS A 46 10.43 -25.69 5.98
N GLY A 47 10.76 -24.45 5.60
CA GLY A 47 9.84 -23.53 4.91
C GLY A 47 8.74 -22.89 5.75
N ARG A 48 8.63 -23.18 7.06
CA ARG A 48 7.59 -22.60 7.93
C ARG A 48 7.61 -21.07 7.94
N CYS A 49 8.79 -20.48 8.08
CA CYS A 49 8.96 -19.03 8.03
C CYS A 49 8.60 -18.41 6.67
N VAL A 50 8.67 -19.17 5.57
CA VAL A 50 8.25 -18.72 4.24
C VAL A 50 6.73 -18.61 4.20
N MET A 51 6.01 -19.61 4.71
CA MET A 51 4.55 -19.62 4.73
C MET A 51 3.97 -18.49 5.59
N GLU A 52 4.63 -18.17 6.70
CA GLU A 52 4.22 -17.11 7.61
C GLU A 52 4.75 -15.72 7.21
N CYS A 53 5.49 -15.60 6.11
CA CYS A 53 5.98 -14.31 5.64
C CYS A 53 5.02 -13.72 4.60
N PRO A 54 4.08 -12.86 5.00
CA PRO A 54 3.11 -12.24 4.09
C PRO A 54 3.76 -11.32 3.06
N ALA A 55 4.93 -10.76 3.38
CA ALA A 55 5.73 -9.96 2.45
C ALA A 55 6.42 -10.79 1.36
N GLY A 56 6.48 -12.12 1.51
CA GLY A 56 7.27 -12.99 0.61
C GLY A 56 8.78 -12.74 0.68
N ALA A 57 9.25 -12.09 1.75
CA ALA A 57 10.66 -11.71 1.92
C ALA A 57 11.57 -12.89 2.29
N ILE A 58 11.01 -14.00 2.75
CA ILE A 58 11.77 -15.15 3.24
C ILE A 58 11.72 -16.27 2.21
N ARG A 59 12.88 -16.85 1.87
CA ARG A 59 13.00 -18.06 1.04
C ARG A 59 13.96 -19.04 1.67
N VAL A 60 13.74 -20.33 1.41
CA VAL A 60 14.64 -21.41 1.81
C VAL A 60 15.26 -22.06 0.58
N ALA A 61 16.51 -22.51 0.71
CA ALA A 61 17.21 -23.30 -0.29
C ALA A 61 17.51 -24.69 0.25
N HIS A 62 17.31 -25.71 -0.58
CA HIS A 62 17.61 -27.11 -0.29
C HIS A 62 18.95 -27.54 -0.89
N ASN A 63 19.49 -26.79 -1.85
CA ASN A 63 20.75 -27.07 -2.52
C ASN A 63 21.46 -25.77 -2.95
N ALA A 64 22.74 -25.89 -3.34
CA ALA A 64 23.57 -24.74 -3.72
C ALA A 64 23.12 -24.04 -5.02
N ILE A 65 22.34 -24.70 -5.88
CA ILE A 65 21.80 -24.10 -7.09
C ILE A 65 20.69 -23.12 -6.69
N GLU A 66 19.77 -23.54 -5.84
CA GLU A 66 18.70 -22.69 -5.29
C GLU A 66 19.26 -21.49 -4.53
N GLU A 67 20.32 -21.67 -3.74
CA GLU A 67 20.97 -20.55 -3.04
C GLU A 67 21.42 -19.46 -4.01
N ARG A 68 22.03 -19.85 -5.13
CA ARG A 68 22.49 -18.91 -6.17
C ARG A 68 21.33 -18.24 -6.91
N VAL A 69 20.24 -18.97 -7.14
CA VAL A 69 19.03 -18.42 -7.77
C VAL A 69 18.40 -17.38 -6.85
N ILE A 70 18.20 -17.73 -5.57
CA ILE A 70 17.62 -16.82 -4.57
C ILE A 70 18.44 -15.54 -4.44
N ALA A 71 19.77 -15.65 -4.36
CA ALA A 71 20.65 -14.50 -4.27
C ALA A 71 20.48 -13.56 -5.47
N LYS A 72 20.48 -14.10 -6.69
CA LYS A 72 20.25 -13.32 -7.91
C LYS A 72 18.86 -12.70 -7.96
N ASP A 73 17.83 -13.42 -7.54
CA ASP A 73 16.47 -12.91 -7.52
C ASP A 73 16.36 -11.72 -6.55
N TYR A 74 16.99 -11.79 -5.38
CA TYR A 74 16.98 -10.71 -4.39
C TYR A 74 17.79 -9.48 -4.86
N GLU A 75 18.90 -9.69 -5.54
CA GLU A 75 19.67 -8.61 -6.16
C GLU A 75 18.84 -7.86 -7.20
N ASN A 76 18.09 -8.59 -8.03
CA ASN A 76 17.29 -8.04 -9.12
C ASN A 76 15.85 -7.68 -8.74
N ASP A 77 15.43 -7.90 -7.49
CA ASP A 77 14.09 -7.53 -7.03
C ASP A 77 13.95 -6.00 -7.06
N PRO A 78 13.02 -5.44 -7.87
CA PRO A 78 12.82 -4.01 -7.99
C PRO A 78 11.99 -3.44 -6.83
N ARG A 79 11.34 -4.30 -6.03
CA ARG A 79 10.44 -3.90 -4.95
C ARG A 79 11.21 -3.42 -3.72
N THR A 80 10.55 -2.56 -2.97
CA THR A 80 11.05 -1.95 -1.73
C THR A 80 10.03 -2.09 -0.60
N ILE A 81 10.42 -1.76 0.63
CA ILE A 81 9.53 -1.76 1.79
C ILE A 81 8.30 -0.87 1.57
N LYS A 82 8.43 0.19 0.75
CA LYS A 82 7.33 1.10 0.43
C LYS A 82 6.23 0.41 -0.39
N ASP A 83 6.60 -0.52 -1.25
CA ASP A 83 5.66 -1.24 -2.13
C ASP A 83 4.84 -2.27 -1.33
N LEU A 84 5.42 -2.87 -0.28
CA LEU A 84 4.73 -3.82 0.60
C LEU A 84 3.55 -3.23 1.35
N MET A 85 3.66 -1.97 1.78
CA MET A 85 2.58 -1.35 2.54
C MET A 85 1.35 -1.13 1.66
N VAL A 86 1.57 -0.81 0.38
CA VAL A 86 0.52 -0.66 -0.63
C VAL A 86 -0.12 -2.02 -0.96
N GLU A 87 0.69 -3.08 -1.14
CA GLU A 87 0.18 -4.41 -1.53
C GLU A 87 -0.51 -5.18 -0.40
N ARG A 88 -0.04 -5.07 0.86
CA ARG A 88 -0.55 -5.89 1.97
C ARG A 88 -1.75 -5.28 2.71
N TYR A 89 -1.82 -3.96 2.79
CA TYR A 89 -2.89 -3.27 3.53
C TYR A 89 -3.88 -2.57 2.60
N GLY A 90 -3.67 -2.62 1.27
CA GLY A 90 -4.47 -1.88 0.31
C GLY A 90 -4.46 -0.37 0.57
N ALA A 91 -3.54 0.11 1.42
CA ALA A 91 -3.43 1.46 1.88
C ALA A 91 -1.95 1.78 1.95
N SER A 92 -1.53 2.79 1.18
CA SER A 92 -0.33 3.53 1.55
C SER A 92 -0.50 3.93 3.02
N PRO A 93 0.53 3.82 3.89
CA PRO A 93 0.50 4.54 5.16
C PRO A 93 0.05 5.96 4.83
N VAL A 94 -0.82 6.53 5.68
CA VAL A 94 -1.13 7.96 5.62
C VAL A 94 0.22 8.64 5.79
N ASN A 95 0.88 8.91 4.67
CA ASN A 95 2.06 9.74 4.69
C ASN A 95 1.50 11.07 5.17
N GLU A 96 2.03 11.60 6.27
CA GLU A 96 1.76 12.98 6.70
C GLU A 96 1.99 13.97 5.54
N THR A 97 2.73 13.55 4.51
CA THR A 97 2.96 14.27 3.24
C THR A 97 1.80 14.24 2.23
N THR A 98 0.83 13.32 2.36
CA THR A 98 -0.33 13.19 1.46
C THR A 98 -1.61 13.78 2.05
N LEU A 99 -1.66 13.96 3.37
CA LEU A 99 -2.70 14.72 4.03
C LEU A 99 -2.39 16.20 3.84
N ILE A 100 -3.22 16.90 3.09
CA ILE A 100 -3.02 18.31 2.77
C ILE A 100 -4.26 19.11 3.16
N SER A 101 -4.09 20.41 3.36
CA SER A 101 -5.20 21.35 3.51
C SER A 101 -5.98 21.47 2.21
N ILE A 102 -7.21 22.00 2.30
CA ILE A 102 -8.04 22.22 1.10
C ILE A 102 -7.40 23.26 0.18
N GLN A 103 -6.66 24.22 0.74
CA GLN A 103 -5.93 25.23 -0.04
C GLN A 103 -4.87 24.58 -0.93
N GLU A 104 -4.06 23.70 -0.37
CA GLU A 104 -3.04 22.94 -1.10
C GLU A 104 -3.69 21.99 -2.14
N ALA A 105 -4.85 21.42 -1.82
CA ALA A 105 -5.58 20.58 -2.76
C ALA A 105 -6.08 21.38 -3.98
N GLU A 106 -6.61 22.60 -3.75
CA GLU A 106 -7.00 23.50 -4.83
C GLU A 106 -5.80 23.96 -5.69
N GLU A 107 -4.62 24.11 -5.09
CA GLU A 107 -3.39 24.39 -5.84
C GLU A 107 -2.93 23.19 -6.67
N ALA A 108 -2.99 21.99 -6.10
CA ALA A 108 -2.66 20.75 -6.80
C ALA A 108 -3.57 20.53 -8.01
N ILE A 109 -4.89 20.77 -7.87
CA ILE A 109 -5.89 20.63 -8.97
C ILE A 109 -5.53 21.48 -10.19
N LYS A 110 -4.83 22.62 -10.01
CA LYS A 110 -4.43 23.51 -11.12
C LYS A 110 -3.28 22.95 -11.96
N LYS A 111 -2.58 21.90 -11.52
CA LYS A 111 -1.50 21.27 -12.29
C LYS A 111 -2.07 20.64 -13.57
N GLU A 112 -1.37 20.83 -14.69
CA GLU A 112 -1.72 20.19 -15.97
C GLU A 112 -1.28 18.71 -16.02
N PHE A 113 -0.26 18.36 -15.24
CA PHE A 113 0.28 17.02 -15.11
C PHE A 113 1.00 16.88 -13.76
N PRO A 114 0.95 15.73 -13.07
CA PRO A 114 0.24 14.48 -13.39
C PRO A 114 -1.27 14.53 -13.10
N LEU A 115 -2.00 13.41 -13.23
CA LEU A 115 -3.40 13.31 -12.78
C LEU A 115 -3.49 13.57 -11.27
N ILE A 116 -4.48 14.35 -10.84
CA ILE A 116 -4.63 14.69 -9.41
C ILE A 116 -5.79 13.91 -8.85
N ILE A 117 -5.52 13.08 -7.84
CA ILE A 117 -6.52 12.27 -7.16
C ILE A 117 -6.66 12.82 -5.75
N ILE A 118 -7.89 13.19 -5.38
CA ILE A 118 -8.22 13.67 -4.04
C ILE A 118 -9.22 12.71 -3.42
N GLU A 119 -8.84 12.13 -2.29
CA GLU A 119 -9.74 11.38 -1.44
C GLU A 119 -10.19 12.27 -0.28
N VAL A 120 -11.49 12.44 -0.16
CA VAL A 120 -12.13 13.15 0.94
C VAL A 120 -12.53 12.12 1.99
N ILE A 121 -11.99 12.27 3.18
CA ILE A 121 -12.23 11.38 4.32
C ILE A 121 -12.87 12.14 5.48
N ASP A 122 -13.62 11.43 6.30
CA ASP A 122 -14.13 11.93 7.57
C ASP A 122 -13.18 11.52 8.69
N SER A 123 -12.73 12.44 9.54
CA SER A 123 -11.82 12.11 10.65
C SER A 123 -12.45 11.19 11.68
N ASP A 124 -13.77 11.22 11.80
CA ASP A 124 -14.51 10.49 12.82
C ASP A 124 -14.99 9.11 12.33
N ASP A 125 -14.81 8.77 11.05
CA ASP A 125 -15.34 7.56 10.44
C ASP A 125 -14.26 6.48 10.23
N THR A 126 -14.26 5.46 11.09
CA THR A 126 -13.28 4.36 11.11
C THR A 126 -13.19 3.54 9.79
N PRO A 127 -14.27 3.31 9.03
CA PRO A 127 -14.24 2.69 7.71
C PRO A 127 -13.41 3.45 6.67
N CYS A 128 -13.34 4.79 6.76
CA CYS A 128 -12.56 5.63 5.84
C CYS A 128 -11.04 5.39 5.96
N LEU A 129 -10.57 4.92 7.12
CA LEU A 129 -9.15 4.65 7.38
C LEU A 129 -8.71 3.24 6.99
N ILE A 130 -9.67 2.32 6.86
CA ILE A 130 -9.40 0.88 6.68
C ILE A 130 -9.65 0.44 5.23
N ASN A 131 -10.59 1.07 4.53
CA ASN A 131 -10.99 0.68 3.17
C ASN A 131 -10.30 1.57 2.11
N SER A 132 -9.06 1.18 1.86
CA SER A 132 -8.21 1.61 0.74
C SER A 132 -8.88 1.57 -0.64
N VAL A 133 -9.13 2.68 -1.34
CA VAL A 133 -9.40 2.62 -2.78
C VAL A 133 -8.20 1.97 -3.48
N PRO A 134 -8.37 0.94 -4.33
CA PRO A 134 -7.26 0.28 -5.01
C PRO A 134 -6.78 1.13 -6.20
N ILE A 135 -6.10 2.24 -5.90
CA ILE A 135 -5.64 3.24 -6.88
C ILE A 135 -4.77 2.60 -7.96
N THR A 136 -3.85 1.70 -7.57
CA THR A 136 -2.98 0.98 -8.50
C THR A 136 -3.75 0.11 -9.51
N GLU A 137 -4.91 -0.45 -9.12
CA GLU A 137 -5.77 -1.25 -10.01
C GLU A 137 -6.61 -0.38 -10.96
N ILE A 138 -6.91 0.86 -10.55
CA ILE A 138 -7.72 1.81 -11.31
C ILE A 138 -6.87 2.52 -12.36
N PHE A 139 -5.72 3.06 -11.97
CA PHE A 139 -4.91 3.97 -12.80
C PHE A 139 -3.70 3.30 -13.47
N GLY A 140 -3.32 2.08 -13.07
CA GLY A 140 -2.22 1.35 -13.70
C GLY A 140 -0.88 2.08 -13.60
N PHE A 141 -0.24 2.36 -14.75
CA PHE A 141 1.06 3.06 -14.86
C PHE A 141 0.92 4.54 -15.25
N GLU A 142 -0.27 5.14 -15.16
CA GLU A 142 -0.38 6.59 -15.40
C GLU A 142 0.28 7.37 -14.25
N ASP A 143 1.02 8.44 -14.58
CA ASP A 143 1.54 9.34 -13.55
C ASP A 143 0.37 10.04 -12.86
N TYR A 144 0.26 9.86 -11.54
CA TYR A 144 -0.73 10.52 -10.69
C TYR A 144 -0.09 11.02 -9.39
N GLU A 145 -0.64 12.11 -8.85
CA GLU A 145 -0.44 12.53 -7.47
C GLU A 145 -1.73 12.25 -6.68
N TYR A 146 -1.58 11.71 -5.49
CA TYR A 146 -2.70 11.33 -4.63
C TYR A 146 -2.62 12.05 -3.30
N TYR A 147 -3.75 12.65 -2.92
CA TYR A 147 -3.89 13.48 -1.74
C TYR A 147 -5.14 13.09 -0.94
N LYS A 148 -5.08 13.31 0.36
CA LYS A 148 -6.19 13.15 1.29
C LYS A 148 -6.56 14.50 1.89
N VAL A 149 -7.85 14.79 1.98
CA VAL A 149 -8.38 15.94 2.71
C VAL A 149 -9.42 15.47 3.73
N VAL A 150 -9.46 16.11 4.89
CA VAL A 150 -10.33 15.73 6.02
C VAL A 150 -11.44 16.77 6.20
N ASN A 151 -12.64 16.33 6.60
CA ASN A 151 -13.70 17.24 7.03
C ASN A 151 -13.30 17.95 8.35
N GLY A 152 -13.06 19.25 8.31
CA GLY A 152 -12.58 19.98 9.49
C GLY A 152 -11.80 21.25 9.17
N ASP A 153 -11.38 21.37 7.90
CA ASP A 153 -10.91 22.63 7.32
C ASP A 153 -12.11 23.56 7.07
N GLU A 154 -11.98 24.86 7.40
CA GLU A 154 -13.03 25.88 7.19
C GLU A 154 -13.51 25.95 5.73
N LEU A 155 -12.66 25.53 4.79
CA LEU A 155 -12.96 25.54 3.35
C LEU A 155 -13.74 24.31 2.88
N TYR A 156 -13.94 23.31 3.75
CA TYR A 156 -14.57 22.04 3.42
C TYR A 156 -15.95 22.21 2.81
N ASP A 157 -16.81 23.00 3.43
CA ASP A 157 -18.17 23.22 2.93
C ASP A 157 -18.19 23.83 1.52
N SER A 158 -17.23 24.72 1.22
CA SER A 158 -17.13 25.34 -0.10
C SER A 158 -16.62 24.34 -1.14
N PHE A 159 -15.65 23.51 -0.77
CA PHE A 159 -15.06 22.49 -1.62
C PHE A 159 -16.06 21.37 -1.92
N ALA A 160 -16.76 20.89 -0.89
CA ALA A 160 -17.79 19.87 -1.00
C ALA A 160 -18.96 20.34 -1.88
N LYS A 161 -19.42 21.59 -1.74
CA LYS A 161 -20.46 22.16 -2.61
C LYS A 161 -20.00 22.26 -4.07
N ARG A 162 -18.77 22.72 -4.31
CA ARG A 162 -18.24 22.88 -5.67
C ARG A 162 -18.08 21.55 -6.39
N ASN A 163 -17.64 20.52 -5.68
CA ASN A 163 -17.42 19.18 -6.22
C ASN A 163 -18.65 18.25 -6.03
N ASN A 164 -19.74 18.78 -5.47
CA ASN A 164 -21.01 18.11 -5.22
C ASN A 164 -20.84 16.78 -4.44
N ILE A 165 -20.04 16.83 -3.38
CA ILE A 165 -19.74 15.73 -2.46
C ILE A 165 -20.85 15.64 -1.41
N LYS A 166 -21.46 14.47 -1.25
CA LYS A 166 -22.57 14.24 -0.31
C LYS A 166 -22.27 13.17 0.74
N VAL A 167 -21.37 12.24 0.43
CA VAL A 167 -21.06 11.07 1.28
C VAL A 167 -19.55 10.91 1.38
N CYS A 168 -19.06 10.61 2.59
CA CYS A 168 -17.66 10.24 2.81
C CYS A 168 -17.53 8.71 2.98
N PRO A 169 -16.41 8.09 2.55
CA PRO A 169 -15.32 8.71 1.80
C PRO A 169 -15.75 9.00 0.36
N SER A 170 -15.06 9.94 -0.30
CA SER A 170 -15.32 10.29 -1.70
C SER A 170 -14.02 10.45 -2.46
N LEU A 171 -13.91 9.77 -3.60
CA LEU A 171 -12.77 9.87 -4.50
C LEU A 171 -13.08 10.80 -5.67
N LEU A 172 -12.19 11.76 -5.90
CA LEU A 172 -12.26 12.72 -7.00
C LEU A 172 -11.00 12.61 -7.85
N VAL A 173 -11.15 12.66 -9.16
CA VAL A 173 -10.04 12.65 -10.12
C VAL A 173 -10.11 13.90 -10.97
N PHE A 174 -9.00 14.63 -11.04
CA PHE A 174 -8.86 15.86 -11.79
C PHE A 174 -7.77 15.75 -12.85
N LYS A 175 -8.00 16.45 -13.97
CA LYS A 175 -7.01 16.69 -15.03
C LYS A 175 -7.21 18.10 -15.55
N ASN A 176 -6.13 18.88 -15.62
CA ASN A 176 -6.16 20.27 -16.09
C ASN A 176 -7.21 21.13 -15.37
N GLY A 177 -7.36 20.97 -14.05
CA GLY A 177 -8.36 21.70 -13.27
C GLY A 177 -9.81 21.24 -13.44
N VAL A 178 -10.07 20.23 -14.26
CA VAL A 178 -11.42 19.69 -14.53
C VAL A 178 -11.58 18.34 -13.85
N ILE A 179 -12.74 18.12 -13.22
CA ILE A 179 -13.09 16.82 -12.66
C ILE A 179 -13.40 15.83 -13.78
N LEU A 180 -12.63 14.75 -13.85
CA LEU A 180 -12.84 13.64 -14.79
C LEU A 180 -13.78 12.59 -14.21
N ALA A 181 -13.57 12.24 -12.94
CA ALA A 181 -14.33 11.18 -12.30
C ALA A 181 -14.60 11.50 -10.83
N ARG A 182 -15.72 10.98 -10.34
CA ARG A 182 -16.12 11.03 -8.94
C ARG A 182 -16.79 9.72 -8.55
N LYS A 183 -16.47 9.23 -7.37
CA LYS A 183 -17.15 8.10 -6.75
C LYS A 183 -17.27 8.33 -5.24
N GLU A 184 -18.49 8.19 -4.74
CA GLU A 184 -18.80 8.31 -3.31
C GLU A 184 -18.93 6.91 -2.69
N GLY A 185 -18.56 6.78 -1.42
CA GLY A 185 -18.60 5.54 -0.64
C GLY A 185 -17.26 4.80 -0.59
N SER A 186 -17.14 3.90 0.39
CA SER A 186 -16.01 2.97 0.51
C SER A 186 -16.36 1.62 -0.14
N VAL A 187 -15.34 0.83 -0.46
CA VAL A 187 -15.50 -0.58 -0.84
C VAL A 187 -15.03 -1.41 0.35
N GLU A 188 -15.87 -2.29 0.88
CA GLU A 188 -15.46 -3.17 1.98
C GLU A 188 -14.37 -4.16 1.54
N ASN A 189 -13.29 -4.23 2.32
CA ASN A 189 -12.24 -5.21 2.12
C ASN A 189 -12.80 -6.64 2.18
N GLY A 190 -12.74 -7.37 1.06
CA GLY A 190 -13.19 -8.76 0.94
C GLY A 190 -14.40 -8.97 0.02
N ASN A 191 -15.09 -7.91 -0.41
CA ASN A 191 -16.14 -8.00 -1.41
C ASN A 191 -15.58 -7.81 -2.84
N TYR A 192 -15.08 -8.90 -3.42
CA TYR A 192 -14.46 -8.89 -4.75
C TYR A 192 -15.40 -8.42 -5.88
N ILE A 193 -16.72 -8.58 -5.71
CA ILE A 193 -17.72 -8.20 -6.72
C ILE A 193 -17.88 -6.67 -6.70
N GLU A 194 -18.12 -6.07 -5.54
CA GLU A 194 -18.24 -4.61 -5.40
C GLU A 194 -16.94 -3.90 -5.80
N ARG A 195 -15.78 -4.47 -5.48
CA ARG A 195 -14.47 -3.94 -5.90
C ARG A 195 -14.33 -3.94 -7.42
N ALA A 196 -14.71 -5.02 -8.09
CA ALA A 196 -14.65 -5.11 -9.55
C ALA A 196 -15.61 -4.13 -10.22
N GLU A 197 -16.82 -3.94 -9.68
CA GLU A 197 -17.79 -2.95 -10.17
C GLU A 197 -17.28 -1.53 -9.96
N PHE A 198 -16.74 -1.21 -8.78
CA PHE A 198 -16.14 0.09 -8.50
C PHE A 198 -15.01 0.44 -9.47
N ILE A 199 -14.10 -0.51 -9.72
CA ILE A 199 -12.99 -0.31 -10.67
C ILE A 199 -13.51 -0.10 -12.09
N LYS A 200 -14.54 -0.86 -12.50
CA LYS A 200 -15.15 -0.74 -13.82
C LYS A 200 -15.80 0.62 -14.00
N ASP A 201 -16.60 1.06 -13.03
CA ASP A 201 -17.26 2.38 -13.03
C ASP A 201 -16.25 3.52 -13.15
N MET A 202 -15.16 3.45 -12.37
CA MET A 202 -14.09 4.45 -12.41
C MET A 202 -13.38 4.46 -13.76
N LYS A 203 -13.05 3.30 -14.33
CA LYS A 203 -12.45 3.20 -15.67
C LYS A 203 -13.38 3.68 -16.78
N GLU A 204 -14.68 3.53 -16.64
CA GLU A 204 -15.66 4.08 -17.58
C GLU A 204 -15.79 5.60 -17.44
N ALA A 205 -15.73 6.15 -16.22
CA ALA A 205 -15.74 7.58 -15.98
C ALA A 205 -14.50 8.28 -16.56
N LEU A 206 -13.32 7.65 -16.46
CA LEU A 206 -12.06 8.20 -16.97
C LEU A 206 -11.91 8.16 -18.50
N LYS A 207 -12.78 7.42 -19.22
CA LYS A 207 -12.78 7.33 -20.70
C LYS A 207 -13.57 8.45 -21.39
N LYS A 208 -14.29 9.29 -20.63
CA LYS A 208 -15.08 10.42 -21.13
C LYS A 208 -14.26 11.70 -21.14
#